data_AF-A0ABC9XIZ2-F1
#
_entry.id   AF-A0ABC9XIZ2-F1
#
_cell.length_a   1.000
_cell.length_b   1.000
_cell.length_c   1.000
_cell.angle_alpha   90.00
_cell.angle_beta   90.00
_cell.angle_gamma   90.00
#
_symmetry.space_group_name_H-M   'P 1'
#
loop_
_entity.id
_entity.type
_entity.pdbx_description
1 polymer ?
#
loop_
_entity_poly.entity_id
_entity_poly.type
_entity_poly.pdbx_seq_one_letter_code
_entity_poly.pdbx_strand_id
1 'polypeptide(L)'
;MDVGELLSYQPNRGTKRPRDEEEEEIKARRKQTSAREHSRHREEESVALEETDDEKKKLLQIIERDGEEEEEEEEPLDESSVKKMILTFEKRSYKNQELRIKFPDNPEKFMESELDLNDIIQEMHVIATMPDLYHLLVELNAVQSLLGLLGHDNTDILQLLK
;
A
#
# COMPACT_ATOMS: atom_id res chain seq x y z
N MET A 1 -14.81 41.42 9.26
CA MET A 1 -15.57 40.27 8.71
C MET A 1 -16.88 40.24 9.46
N ASP A 2 -17.98 40.44 8.72
CA ASP A 2 -19.30 40.58 9.31
C ASP A 2 -19.84 39.19 9.68
N VAL A 3 -20.07 38.98 10.97
CA VAL A 3 -20.43 37.67 11.54
C VAL A 3 -21.82 37.20 11.09
N GLY A 4 -22.64 38.12 10.56
CA GLY A 4 -23.96 37.81 10.02
C GLY A 4 -23.96 37.01 8.72
N GLU A 5 -22.95 37.19 7.85
CA GLU A 5 -22.88 36.47 6.55
C GLU A 5 -22.50 35.00 6.69
N LEU A 6 -21.76 34.65 7.76
CA LEU A 6 -21.32 33.27 8.04
C LEU A 6 -22.45 32.36 8.53
N LEU A 7 -23.51 32.93 9.13
CA LEU A 7 -24.66 32.17 9.63
C LEU A 7 -25.69 31.86 8.53
N SER A 8 -25.67 32.60 7.42
CA SER A 8 -26.54 32.37 6.25
C SER A 8 -25.90 31.53 5.14
N TYR A 9 -24.64 31.17 5.29
CA TYR A 9 -23.90 30.46 4.26
C TYR A 9 -24.30 28.97 4.17
N GLN A 10 -24.96 28.60 3.07
CA GLN A 10 -25.21 27.19 2.73
C GLN A 10 -24.19 26.72 1.67
N PRO A 11 -23.41 25.66 1.93
CA PRO A 11 -22.46 25.15 0.96
C PRO A 11 -23.18 24.44 -0.20
N ASN A 12 -22.81 24.78 -1.44
CA ASN A 12 -23.33 24.14 -2.64
C ASN A 12 -23.03 22.64 -2.64
N ARG A 13 -24.06 21.80 -2.45
CA ARG A 13 -23.98 20.36 -2.68
C ARG A 13 -24.12 20.07 -4.17
N GLY A 14 -22.99 19.87 -4.84
CA GLY A 14 -22.90 19.16 -6.11
C GLY A 14 -22.47 20.02 -7.29
N THR A 15 -21.19 19.96 -7.63
CA THR A 15 -20.73 20.22 -9.00
C THR A 15 -21.25 19.08 -9.88
N LYS A 16 -22.32 19.35 -10.64
CA LYS A 16 -22.75 18.50 -11.75
C LYS A 16 -21.61 18.46 -12.78
N ARG A 17 -20.96 17.31 -12.94
CA ARG A 17 -20.11 17.04 -14.11
C ARG A 17 -21.01 16.98 -15.35
N PRO A 18 -20.67 17.61 -16.48
CA PRO A 18 -21.36 17.33 -17.73
C PRO A 18 -20.97 15.90 -18.14
N ARG A 19 -21.98 15.02 -18.27
CA ARG A 19 -21.80 13.65 -18.76
C ARG A 19 -22.38 13.62 -20.16
N ASP A 20 -21.50 13.76 -21.14
CA ASP A 20 -21.83 13.66 -22.56
C ASP A 20 -22.29 12.22 -22.90
N GLU A 21 -23.56 12.11 -23.28
CA GLU A 21 -24.11 11.42 -24.45
C GLU A 21 -23.62 10.02 -24.92
N GLU A 22 -23.19 9.10 -24.03
CA GLU A 22 -22.93 7.70 -24.44
C GLU A 22 -23.69 6.60 -23.63
N GLU A 23 -24.68 6.94 -22.80
CA GLU A 23 -25.30 5.96 -21.88
C GLU A 23 -26.73 5.48 -22.22
N GLU A 24 -27.33 5.91 -23.33
CA GLU A 24 -28.72 5.52 -23.65
C GLU A 24 -28.87 4.16 -24.36
N GLU A 25 -27.82 3.53 -24.88
CA GLU A 25 -27.96 2.27 -25.64
C GLU A 25 -28.00 0.99 -24.78
N ILE A 26 -27.50 1.01 -23.54
CA ILE A 26 -27.36 -0.21 -22.72
C ILE A 26 -28.65 -0.53 -21.92
N LYS A 27 -29.50 0.47 -21.64
CA LYS A 27 -30.73 0.28 -20.84
C LYS A 27 -31.91 -0.33 -21.61
N ALA A 28 -31.94 -0.24 -22.93
CA ALA A 28 -33.02 -0.81 -23.74
C ALA A 28 -32.99 -2.35 -23.82
N ARG A 29 -31.80 -2.96 -23.64
CA ARG A 29 -31.62 -4.42 -23.83
C ARG A 29 -31.89 -5.25 -22.57
N ARG A 30 -31.97 -4.63 -21.39
CA ARG A 30 -32.21 -5.30 -20.11
C ARG A 30 -33.70 -5.43 -19.73
N LYS A 31 -34.61 -4.87 -20.53
CA LYS A 31 -36.06 -4.82 -20.26
C LYS A 31 -36.88 -5.96 -20.89
N GLN A 32 -36.26 -6.88 -21.63
CA GLN A 32 -36.98 -7.98 -22.31
C GLN A 32 -36.96 -9.35 -21.59
N THR A 33 -36.23 -9.52 -20.48
CA THR A 33 -36.14 -10.84 -19.81
C THR A 33 -36.85 -10.94 -18.46
N SER A 34 -37.37 -9.84 -17.89
CA SER A 34 -37.98 -9.85 -16.54
C SER A 34 -39.52 -9.89 -16.53
N ALA A 35 -40.16 -10.19 -17.66
CA ALA A 35 -41.63 -10.22 -17.79
C ALA A 35 -42.27 -11.60 -17.54
N ARG A 36 -41.54 -12.55 -16.95
CA ARG A 36 -42.10 -13.83 -16.50
C ARG A 36 -41.67 -14.07 -15.06
N GLU A 37 -42.66 -14.36 -14.22
CA GLU A 37 -42.53 -14.78 -12.82
C GLU A 37 -42.49 -13.69 -11.75
N HIS A 38 -43.52 -12.84 -11.74
CA HIS A 38 -44.02 -12.31 -10.47
C HIS A 38 -45.46 -12.79 -10.26
N SER A 39 -45.60 -14.02 -9.76
CA SER A 39 -46.85 -14.47 -9.15
C SER A 39 -46.53 -15.40 -7.99
N ARG A 40 -46.96 -14.96 -6.80
CA ARG A 40 -47.03 -15.65 -5.49
C ARG A 40 -45.92 -15.30 -4.49
N HIS A 41 -46.09 -14.15 -3.84
CA HIS A 41 -45.71 -14.03 -2.42
C HIS A 41 -46.91 -14.44 -1.56
N ARG A 42 -46.76 -15.53 -0.81
CA ARG A 42 -47.54 -15.81 0.40
C ARG A 42 -46.55 -16.22 1.49
N GLU A 43 -46.83 -15.70 2.67
CA GLU A 43 -45.98 -15.51 3.85
C GLU A 43 -45.50 -16.79 4.54
N GLU A 44 -44.52 -16.58 5.43
CA GLU A 44 -44.17 -17.33 6.65
C GLU A 44 -42.94 -18.28 6.65
N GLU A 45 -42.32 -18.28 7.84
CA GLU A 45 -41.39 -19.23 8.46
C GLU A 45 -39.86 -19.08 8.28
N SER A 46 -39.24 -18.78 9.42
CA SER A 46 -37.85 -19.01 9.77
C SER A 46 -37.48 -20.49 9.58
N VAL A 47 -36.85 -20.82 8.47
CA VAL A 47 -36.21 -22.12 8.27
C VAL A 47 -34.78 -21.99 8.78
N ALA A 48 -34.50 -22.61 9.93
CA ALA A 48 -33.14 -22.91 10.34
C ALA A 48 -32.49 -23.70 9.19
N LEU A 49 -31.59 -23.05 8.46
CA LEU A 49 -30.78 -23.69 7.44
C LEU A 49 -29.89 -24.69 8.17
N GLU A 50 -30.26 -25.97 8.14
CA GLU A 50 -29.31 -27.03 8.37
C GLU A 50 -28.26 -26.92 7.25
N GLU A 51 -27.13 -26.30 7.59
CA GLU A 51 -25.94 -26.29 6.75
C GLU A 51 -25.62 -27.73 6.39
N THR A 52 -25.74 -28.05 5.10
CA THR A 52 -25.48 -29.40 4.61
C THR A 52 -24.00 -29.73 4.86
N ASP A 53 -23.72 -31.00 5.15
CA ASP A 53 -22.35 -31.47 5.41
C ASP A 53 -21.39 -31.13 4.24
N ASP A 54 -21.95 -30.96 3.04
CA ASP A 54 -21.24 -30.54 1.83
C ASP A 54 -20.86 -29.06 1.83
N GLU A 55 -21.66 -28.17 2.43
CA GLU A 55 -21.31 -26.75 2.60
C GLU A 55 -20.21 -26.59 3.65
N LYS A 56 -20.26 -27.39 4.73
CA LYS A 56 -19.19 -27.44 5.74
C LYS A 56 -17.89 -27.96 5.14
N LYS A 57 -17.94 -29.01 4.32
CA LYS A 57 -16.76 -29.52 3.57
C LYS A 57 -16.21 -28.49 2.59
N LYS A 58 -17.08 -27.72 1.93
CA LYS A 58 -16.67 -26.66 1.01
C LYS A 58 -16.02 -25.49 1.75
N LEU A 59 -16.53 -25.13 2.93
CA LEU A 59 -15.90 -24.13 3.81
C LEU A 59 -14.54 -24.62 4.34
N LEU A 60 -14.44 -25.89 4.73
CA LEU A 60 -13.17 -26.50 5.14
C LEU A 60 -12.14 -26.51 4.00
N GLN A 61 -12.54 -26.82 2.77
CA GLN A 61 -11.64 -26.76 1.61
C GLN A 61 -11.16 -25.35 1.27
N ILE A 62 -11.97 -24.32 1.54
CA ILE A 62 -11.55 -22.93 1.33
C ILE A 62 -10.55 -22.51 2.41
N ILE A 63 -10.78 -22.90 3.67
CA ILE A 63 -9.86 -22.62 4.78
C ILE A 63 -8.55 -23.40 4.64
N GLU A 64 -8.57 -24.65 4.18
CA GLU A 64 -7.35 -25.42 3.91
C GLU A 64 -6.56 -24.84 2.74
N ARG A 65 -7.22 -24.31 1.71
CA ARG A 65 -6.55 -23.66 0.57
C ARG A 65 -5.96 -22.29 0.92
N ASP A 66 -6.59 -21.56 1.83
CA ASP A 66 -6.12 -20.25 2.30
C ASP A 66 -5.17 -20.37 3.51
N GLY A 67 -5.07 -21.55 4.14
CA GLY A 67 -4.10 -21.89 5.18
C GLY A 67 -2.75 -22.39 4.64
N GLU A 68 -2.66 -22.59 3.32
CA GLU A 68 -1.42 -22.70 2.56
C GLU A 68 -0.98 -21.30 2.10
N GLU A 69 -1.10 -20.27 2.96
CA GLU A 69 -0.27 -19.07 2.84
C GLU A 69 1.19 -19.53 3.03
N GLU A 70 1.77 -19.97 1.92
CA GLU A 70 3.12 -19.62 1.51
C GLU A 70 4.11 -19.57 2.68
N GLU A 71 4.45 -20.74 3.22
CA GLU A 71 5.87 -21.06 3.32
C GLU A 71 6.41 -21.19 1.88
N GLU A 72 6.36 -20.09 1.10
CA GLU A 72 7.37 -19.87 0.09
C GLU A 72 8.65 -19.88 0.91
N GLU A 73 9.38 -20.99 0.85
CA GLU A 73 10.79 -21.03 1.18
C GLU A 73 11.45 -19.96 0.28
N GLU A 74 11.38 -18.69 0.70
CA GLU A 74 12.10 -17.59 0.09
C GLU A 74 13.55 -18.04 0.08
N GLU A 75 14.07 -18.22 -1.13
CA GLU A 75 15.43 -18.65 -1.36
C GLU A 75 16.34 -17.78 -0.48
N PRO A 76 17.16 -18.39 0.41
CA PRO A 76 17.82 -17.64 1.46
C PRO A 76 18.66 -16.52 0.84
N LEU A 77 18.41 -15.29 1.27
CA LEU A 77 19.14 -14.13 0.79
C LEU A 77 20.65 -14.34 0.97
N ASP A 78 21.34 -14.38 -0.16
CA ASP A 78 22.78 -14.55 -0.17
C ASP A 78 23.51 -13.36 0.47
N GLU A 79 24.62 -13.64 1.17
CA GLU A 79 25.52 -12.61 1.71
C GLU A 79 25.94 -11.57 0.66
N SER A 80 26.12 -12.01 -0.59
CA SER A 80 26.52 -11.15 -1.69
C SER A 80 25.44 -10.12 -2.05
N SER A 81 24.18 -10.53 -2.01
CA SER A 81 23.00 -9.68 -2.23
C SER A 81 22.87 -8.64 -1.13
N VAL A 82 23.04 -9.05 0.15
CA VAL A 82 23.04 -8.13 1.30
C VAL A 82 24.18 -7.12 1.20
N LYS A 83 25.41 -7.56 0.87
CA LYS A 83 26.55 -6.67 0.65
C LYS A 83 26.25 -5.63 -0.44
N LYS A 84 25.65 -6.05 -1.56
CA LYS A 84 25.28 -5.15 -2.65
C LYS A 84 24.21 -4.14 -2.23
N MET A 85 23.23 -4.57 -1.45
CA MET A 85 22.16 -3.71 -0.93
C MET A 85 22.73 -2.63 -0.01
N ILE A 86 23.60 -3.00 0.93
CA ILE A 86 24.29 -2.08 1.83
C ILE A 86 25.15 -1.06 1.05
N LEU A 87 25.94 -1.52 0.08
CA LEU A 87 26.76 -0.62 -0.75
C LEU A 87 25.90 0.33 -1.59
N THR A 88 24.73 -0.11 -2.03
CA THR A 88 23.78 0.72 -2.78
C THR A 88 23.17 1.78 -1.87
N PHE A 89 22.81 1.40 -0.64
CA PHE A 89 22.34 2.33 0.40
C PHE A 89 23.37 3.43 0.67
N GLU A 90 24.62 3.08 0.92
CA GLU A 90 25.70 4.05 1.15
C GLU A 90 25.85 5.01 -0.02
N LYS A 91 25.82 4.49 -1.26
CA LYS A 91 25.93 5.32 -2.47
C LYS A 91 24.75 6.29 -2.61
N ARG A 92 23.52 5.85 -2.32
CA ARG A 92 22.31 6.67 -2.40
C ARG A 92 22.28 7.71 -1.28
N SER A 93 22.64 7.33 -0.06
CA SER A 93 22.79 8.23 1.10
C SER A 93 23.81 9.34 0.80
N TYR A 94 25.00 8.98 0.31
CA TYR A 94 26.04 9.94 -0.05
C TYR A 94 25.58 10.90 -1.16
N LYS A 95 24.97 10.37 -2.24
CA LYS A 95 24.46 11.18 -3.35
C LYS A 95 23.38 12.15 -2.87
N ASN A 96 22.48 11.69 -2.01
CA ASN A 96 21.45 12.54 -1.44
C ASN A 96 22.06 13.67 -0.60
N GLN A 97 22.95 13.35 0.32
CA GLN A 97 23.65 14.35 1.14
C GLN A 97 24.40 15.36 0.29
N GLU A 98 25.12 14.91 -0.74
CA GLU A 98 25.84 15.77 -1.67
C GLU A 98 24.89 16.76 -2.39
N LEU A 99 23.75 16.29 -2.87
CA LEU A 99 22.77 17.15 -3.55
C LEU A 99 22.09 18.13 -2.59
N ARG A 100 21.81 17.73 -1.35
CA ARG A 100 21.27 18.63 -0.30
C ARG A 100 22.27 19.74 0.05
N ILE A 101 23.57 19.43 0.09
CA ILE A 101 24.63 20.44 0.28
C ILE A 101 24.76 21.35 -0.93
N LYS A 102 24.68 20.81 -2.16
CA LYS A 102 24.80 21.59 -3.40
C LYS A 102 23.61 22.50 -3.67
N PHE A 103 22.41 22.07 -3.28
CA PHE A 103 21.15 22.72 -3.63
C PHE A 103 20.21 22.86 -2.42
N PRO A 104 20.63 23.54 -1.33
CA PRO A 104 19.87 23.59 -0.08
C PRO A 104 18.48 24.22 -0.25
N ASP A 105 18.35 25.23 -1.13
CA ASP A 105 17.11 25.96 -1.36
C ASP A 105 16.26 25.42 -2.53
N ASN A 106 16.69 24.33 -3.18
CA ASN A 106 16.04 23.77 -4.36
C ASN A 106 15.71 22.28 -4.15
N PRO A 107 14.64 21.95 -3.39
CA PRO A 107 14.27 20.57 -3.08
C PRO A 107 14.01 19.71 -4.32
N GLU A 108 13.50 20.30 -5.40
CA GLU A 108 13.27 19.61 -6.67
C GLU A 108 14.54 18.94 -7.24
N LYS A 109 15.74 19.45 -6.92
CA LYS A 109 17.01 18.91 -7.43
C LYS A 109 17.52 17.69 -6.69
N PHE A 110 17.06 17.45 -5.45
CA PHE A 110 17.44 16.27 -4.67
C PHE A 110 16.27 15.34 -4.36
N MET A 111 15.05 15.70 -4.74
CA MET A 111 13.84 14.89 -4.56
C MET A 111 14.01 13.45 -5.09
N GLU A 112 14.50 13.29 -6.32
CA GLU A 112 14.72 11.96 -6.92
C GLU A 112 15.71 11.13 -6.08
N SER A 113 16.76 11.76 -5.56
CA SER A 113 17.72 11.08 -4.69
C SER A 113 17.17 10.75 -3.30
N GLU A 114 16.19 11.51 -2.80
CA GLU A 114 15.48 11.18 -1.55
C GLU A 114 14.56 9.98 -1.75
N LEU A 115 13.86 9.92 -2.88
CA LEU A 115 13.04 8.75 -3.23
C LEU A 115 13.90 7.50 -3.42
N ASP A 116 15.02 7.62 -4.16
CA ASP A 116 15.99 6.52 -4.28
C ASP A 116 16.47 6.04 -2.89
N LEU A 117 16.82 6.97 -1.99
CA LEU A 117 17.27 6.64 -0.63
C LEU A 117 16.15 5.96 0.18
N ASN A 118 14.92 6.43 0.05
CA ASN A 118 13.76 5.83 0.69
C ASN A 118 13.56 4.37 0.21
N ASP A 119 13.56 4.15 -1.11
CA ASP A 119 13.33 2.83 -1.69
C ASP A 119 14.34 1.78 -1.20
N ILE A 120 15.63 2.14 -1.10
CA ILE A 120 16.65 1.21 -0.61
C ILE A 120 16.53 0.93 0.89
N ILE A 121 16.07 1.90 1.69
CA ILE A 121 15.81 1.68 3.11
C ILE A 121 14.66 0.68 3.29
N GLN A 122 13.62 0.78 2.47
CA GLN A 122 12.54 -0.21 2.44
C GLN A 122 13.05 -1.59 2.02
N GLU A 123 13.83 -1.68 0.95
CA GLU A 123 14.43 -2.93 0.48
C GLU A 123 15.30 -3.59 1.58
N MET A 124 16.04 -2.80 2.36
CA MET A 124 16.86 -3.29 3.47
C MET A 124 16.09 -3.95 4.62
N HIS A 125 14.77 -3.80 4.72
CA HIS A 125 13.97 -4.45 5.75
C HIS A 125 14.06 -5.98 5.68
N VAL A 126 14.28 -6.53 4.49
CA VAL A 126 14.42 -7.97 4.30
C VAL A 126 15.64 -8.54 5.04
N ILE A 127 16.66 -7.72 5.34
CA ILE A 127 17.81 -8.16 6.14
C ILE A 127 17.38 -8.53 7.57
N ALA A 128 16.30 -7.93 8.09
CA ALA A 128 15.80 -8.19 9.43
C ALA A 128 15.29 -9.63 9.63
N THR A 129 15.02 -10.37 8.54
CA THR A 129 14.59 -11.77 8.61
C THR A 129 15.76 -12.73 8.84
N MET A 130 17.02 -12.31 8.64
CA MET A 130 18.22 -13.12 8.92
C MET A 130 19.22 -12.40 9.83
N PRO A 131 19.11 -12.61 11.15
CA PRO A 131 20.03 -12.03 12.13
C PRO A 131 21.51 -12.42 11.91
N ASP A 132 21.76 -13.57 11.29
CA ASP A 132 23.10 -14.08 11.02
C ASP A 132 23.92 -13.11 10.13
N LEU A 133 23.24 -12.34 9.28
CA LEU A 133 23.86 -11.41 8.34
C LEU A 133 24.12 -10.01 8.93
N TYR A 134 23.75 -9.75 10.18
CA TYR A 134 23.93 -8.44 10.80
C TYR A 134 25.39 -8.01 10.98
N HIS A 135 26.32 -8.97 11.04
CA HIS A 135 27.75 -8.65 11.05
C HIS A 135 28.17 -7.82 9.82
N LEU A 136 27.52 -8.03 8.68
CA LEU A 136 27.77 -7.27 7.45
C LEU A 136 27.38 -5.79 7.57
N LEU A 137 26.30 -5.48 8.29
CA LEU A 137 25.88 -4.09 8.54
C LEU A 137 26.92 -3.34 9.38
N VAL A 138 27.58 -4.04 10.31
CA VAL A 138 28.62 -3.47 11.17
C VAL A 138 29.92 -3.31 10.38
N GLU A 139 30.36 -4.35 9.67
CA GLU A 139 31.61 -4.32 8.89
C GLU A 139 31.61 -3.25 7.79
N LEU A 140 30.45 -3.03 7.16
CA LEU A 140 30.27 -2.03 6.10
C LEU A 140 29.85 -0.64 6.61
N ASN A 141 29.84 -0.43 7.94
CA ASN A 141 29.45 0.84 8.59
C ASN A 141 28.01 1.33 8.31
N ALA A 142 27.13 0.47 7.80
CA ALA A 142 25.74 0.83 7.51
C ALA A 142 24.99 1.33 8.76
N VAL A 143 25.31 0.77 9.93
CA VAL A 143 24.72 1.18 11.21
C VAL A 143 24.99 2.67 11.51
N GLN A 144 26.19 3.17 11.21
CA GLN A 144 26.53 4.58 11.46
C GLN A 144 25.72 5.51 10.54
N SER A 145 25.60 5.14 9.27
CA SER A 145 24.81 5.87 8.29
C SER A 145 23.32 5.88 8.63
N LEU A 146 22.75 4.73 9.04
CA LEU A 146 21.36 4.63 9.50
C LEU A 146 21.10 5.51 10.73
N LEU A 147 22.02 5.52 11.70
CA LEU A 147 21.91 6.42 12.86
C LEU A 147 21.96 7.89 12.45
N GLY A 148 22.78 8.24 11.44
CA GLY A 148 22.83 9.59 10.88
C GLY A 148 21.49 10.04 10.26
N LEU A 149 20.76 9.11 9.66
CA LEU A 149 19.44 9.38 9.08
C LEU A 149 18.33 9.62 10.13
N LEU A 150 18.54 9.29 11.40
CA LEU A 150 17.59 9.63 12.47
C LEU A 150 17.48 11.14 12.73
N GLY A 151 18.46 11.93 12.27
CA GLY A 151 18.42 13.38 12.31
C GLY A 151 18.04 14.02 10.97
N HIS A 152 17.51 13.24 10.01
CA HIS A 152 17.26 13.74 8.66
C HIS A 152 16.13 14.78 8.64
N ASP A 153 16.31 15.86 7.89
CA ASP A 153 15.34 16.98 7.83
C ASP A 153 14.01 16.57 7.20
N ASN A 154 14.04 15.63 6.25
CA ASN A 154 12.83 14.99 5.74
C ASN A 154 12.37 13.90 6.72
N THR A 155 11.22 14.15 7.36
CA THR A 155 10.60 13.26 8.33
C THR A 155 10.12 11.93 7.74
N ASP A 156 9.89 11.85 6.44
CA ASP A 156 9.44 10.61 5.80
C ASP A 156 10.54 9.56 5.80
N ILE A 157 11.80 9.98 5.63
CA ILE A 157 12.98 9.11 5.77
C ILE A 157 13.12 8.62 7.23
N LEU A 158 12.83 9.48 8.19
CA LEU A 158 12.84 9.10 9.61
C LEU A 158 11.78 8.05 9.95
N GLN A 159 10.58 8.18 9.37
CA GLN A 159 9.45 7.29 9.69
C GLN A 159 9.71 5.84 9.28
N LEU A 160 10.51 5.61 8.24
CA LEU A 160 10.84 4.27 7.74
C LEU A 160 11.87 3.53 8.59
N LEU A 161 12.55 4.24 9.49
CA LEU A 161 13.51 3.65 10.42
C LEU A 161 12.88 3.27 11.77
N LYS A 162 11.57 3.50 11.94
CA LYS A 162 10.82 3.21 13.16
C LYS A 162 9.96 1.97 13.00
#